data_AF-A0A2I0IM54-F1
#
_entry.id   AF-A0A2I0IM54-F1
#
_cell.length_a   1.000
_cell.length_b   1.000
_cell.length_c   1.000
_cell.angle_alpha   90.00
_cell.angle_beta   90.00
_cell.angle_gamma   90.00
#
_symmetry.space_group_name_H-M   'P 1'
#
loop_
_entity.id
_entity.type
_entity.pdbx_description
1 polymer ?
#
loop_
_entity_poly.entity_id
_entity_poly.type
_entity_poly.pdbx_seq_one_letter_code
_entity_poly.pdbx_strand_id
1 'polypeptide(L)'
;MCGIFAYLNYNVERQRSHILEVLFNGLRRLEYRGYDSSGIAIDASSSSPVADSSTLHPLVFRQEGNIESLVKSVYQEVGAMDLNMEESLSVHAGIAHTRWATHGEPAPRNSHPQGSGPGNDFLVVHNGIITNHKVQTRSN
;
A
#
# COMPACT_ATOMS: atom_id res chain seq x y z
N MET A 1 -10.28 -15.65 0.60
CA MET A 1 -11.15 -14.54 0.13
C MET A 1 -10.53 -13.23 0.59
N CYS A 2 -9.93 -12.39 -0.25
CA CYS A 2 -9.10 -11.21 0.11
C CYS A 2 -9.69 -10.17 1.10
N GLY A 3 -8.87 -9.25 1.61
CA GLY A 3 -9.26 -8.15 2.51
C GLY A 3 -8.78 -6.78 2.03
N ILE A 4 -9.63 -5.74 2.17
CA ILE A 4 -9.31 -4.34 1.87
C ILE A 4 -9.47 -3.52 3.16
N PHE A 5 -8.52 -2.65 3.42
CA PHE A 5 -8.60 -1.64 4.47
C PHE A 5 -8.05 -0.31 3.96
N ALA A 6 -8.59 0.80 4.42
CA ALA A 6 -8.08 2.13 4.13
C ALA A 6 -8.22 3.01 5.37
N TYR A 7 -7.29 3.94 5.54
CA TYR A 7 -7.30 4.93 6.61
C TYR A 7 -7.11 6.32 6.01
N LEU A 8 -8.03 7.22 6.35
CA LEU A 8 -7.98 8.61 5.94
C LEU A 8 -8.08 9.47 7.19
N ASN A 9 -7.11 10.34 7.39
CA ASN A 9 -7.19 11.44 8.34
C ASN A 9 -7.33 12.75 7.56
N TYR A 10 -8.25 13.60 8.01
CA TYR A 10 -8.56 14.87 7.39
C TYR A 10 -8.73 15.93 8.48
N ASN A 11 -7.89 16.97 8.42
CA ASN A 11 -7.77 17.99 9.46
C ASN A 11 -7.52 17.40 10.86
N VAL A 12 -6.76 16.30 10.91
CA VAL A 12 -6.34 15.65 12.16
C VAL A 12 -4.88 15.25 12.01
N GLU A 13 -4.03 15.86 12.84
CA GLU A 13 -2.60 15.57 12.88
C GLU A 13 -2.35 14.13 13.32
N ARG A 14 -1.67 13.37 12.46
CA ARG A 14 -1.26 12.00 12.75
C ARG A 14 0.18 11.78 12.31
N GLN A 15 0.96 11.19 13.20
CA GLN A 15 2.31 10.76 12.89
C GLN A 15 2.28 9.61 11.87
N ARG A 16 3.28 9.55 11.00
CA ARG A 16 3.46 8.45 10.04
C ARG A 16 3.52 7.08 10.72
N SER A 17 4.19 6.99 11.88
CA SER A 17 4.21 5.78 12.72
C SER A 17 2.81 5.27 13.07
N HIS A 18 1.94 6.18 13.53
CA HIS A 18 0.56 5.88 13.85
C HIS A 18 -0.24 5.44 12.62
N ILE A 19 -0.08 6.14 11.49
CA ILE A 19 -0.73 5.79 10.22
C ILE A 19 -0.40 4.36 9.81
N LEU A 20 0.89 4.00 9.81
CA LEU A 20 1.35 2.66 9.48
C LEU A 20 0.78 1.61 10.44
N GLU A 21 0.80 1.89 11.74
CA GLU A 21 0.25 0.98 12.75
C GLU A 21 -1.25 0.73 12.54
N VAL A 22 -2.02 1.78 12.21
CA VAL A 22 -3.46 1.66 11.90
C VAL A 22 -3.67 0.76 10.67
N LEU A 23 -2.90 0.94 9.60
CA LEU A 23 -2.98 0.09 8.41
C LEU A 23 -2.63 -1.37 8.73
N PHE A 24 -1.54 -1.61 9.47
CA PHE A 24 -1.14 -2.97 9.88
C PHE A 24 -2.20 -3.63 10.77
N ASN A 25 -2.76 -2.91 11.74
CA ASN A 25 -3.81 -3.43 12.60
C ASN A 25 -5.10 -3.72 11.82
N GLY A 26 -5.44 -2.89 10.82
CA GLY A 26 -6.51 -3.15 9.88
C GLY A 26 -6.28 -4.46 9.11
N LEU A 27 -5.06 -4.67 8.61
CA LEU A 27 -4.69 -5.89 7.89
C LEU A 27 -4.68 -7.14 8.77
N ARG A 28 -4.18 -7.08 10.01
CA ARG A 28 -4.21 -8.21 10.96
C ARG A 28 -5.64 -8.71 11.20
N ARG A 29 -6.61 -7.79 11.28
CA ARG A 29 -8.04 -8.14 11.41
C ARG A 29 -8.62 -8.81 10.16
N LEU A 30 -7.94 -8.69 9.02
CA LEU A 30 -8.34 -9.25 7.73
C LEU A 30 -7.41 -10.39 7.27
N GLU A 31 -6.49 -10.85 8.11
CA GLU A 31 -5.53 -11.89 7.71
C GLU A 31 -6.20 -13.25 7.49
N TYR A 32 -7.24 -13.58 8.26
CA TYR A 32 -8.04 -14.80 8.09
C TYR A 32 -8.68 -14.92 6.69
N ARG A 33 -8.77 -13.80 5.95
CA ARG A 33 -9.35 -13.70 4.62
C ARG A 33 -8.32 -14.02 3.53
N GLY A 34 -7.07 -13.64 3.69
CA GLY A 34 -5.98 -13.98 2.75
C GLY A 34 -4.61 -13.67 3.36
N TYR A 35 -3.63 -14.53 3.06
CA TYR A 35 -2.31 -14.49 3.70
C TYR A 35 -1.18 -14.93 2.74
N ASP A 36 -1.45 -15.04 1.44
CA ASP A 36 -0.42 -15.39 0.46
C ASP A 36 0.51 -14.20 0.20
N SER A 37 -0.04 -12.98 0.27
CA SER A 37 0.71 -11.72 0.14
C SER A 37 -0.11 -10.55 0.64
N SER A 38 0.55 -9.44 0.93
CA SER A 38 -0.10 -8.21 1.36
C SER A 38 0.69 -6.98 0.94
N GLY A 39 0.06 -5.81 1.03
CA GLY A 39 0.72 -4.55 0.76
C GLY A 39 -0.06 -3.35 1.26
N ILE A 40 0.65 -2.23 1.35
CA ILE A 40 0.12 -0.93 1.76
C ILE A 40 0.67 0.18 0.86
N ALA A 41 -0.04 1.30 0.83
CA ALA A 41 0.50 2.55 0.30
C ALA A 41 0.17 3.73 1.23
N ILE A 42 1.10 4.67 1.32
CA ILE A 42 1.02 5.91 2.11
C ILE A 42 1.60 7.08 1.32
N ASP A 43 1.23 8.30 1.66
CA ASP A 43 1.78 9.49 1.00
C ASP A 43 3.28 9.69 1.36
N ALA A 44 4.06 10.12 0.37
CA ALA A 44 5.43 10.59 0.59
C ALA A 44 5.42 11.95 1.32
N SER A 45 6.47 12.24 2.09
CA SER A 45 6.58 13.48 2.88
C SER A 45 6.34 14.73 2.02
N SER A 46 5.51 15.64 2.53
CA SER A 46 5.26 16.94 1.89
C SER A 46 6.36 17.98 2.18
N SER A 47 7.27 17.66 3.10
CA SER A 47 8.27 18.61 3.63
C SER A 47 9.62 18.59 2.90
N SER A 48 9.78 17.82 1.83
CA SER A 48 11.02 17.81 1.06
C SER A 48 11.18 19.13 0.28
N PRO A 49 12.21 19.95 0.56
CA PRO A 49 12.42 21.26 -0.08
C PRO A 49 12.84 21.15 -1.57
N VAL A 50 12.87 19.94 -2.13
CA VAL A 50 13.31 19.62 -3.50
C VAL A 50 12.17 19.10 -4.38
N ALA A 51 10.99 18.84 -3.82
CA ALA A 51 9.86 18.36 -4.61
C ALA A 51 9.03 19.55 -5.09
N ASP A 52 9.10 19.86 -6.38
CA ASP A 52 7.98 20.54 -7.04
C ASP A 52 6.71 19.78 -6.63
N SER A 53 5.70 20.50 -6.15
CA SER A 53 4.41 19.97 -5.66
C SER A 53 3.69 19.04 -6.65
N SER A 54 4.20 18.90 -7.88
CA SER A 54 3.67 18.08 -8.96
C SER A 54 4.16 16.62 -9.02
N THR A 55 5.12 16.18 -8.19
CA THR A 55 5.71 14.83 -8.33
C THR A 55 5.91 14.05 -7.02
N LEU A 56 5.17 14.35 -5.96
CA LEU A 56 5.17 13.49 -4.78
C LEU A 56 4.38 12.21 -5.06
N HIS A 57 5.10 11.13 -5.32
CA HIS A 57 4.50 9.83 -5.57
C HIS A 57 4.30 9.07 -4.25
N PRO A 58 3.18 8.36 -4.08
CA PRO A 58 2.94 7.56 -2.88
C PRO A 58 3.99 6.46 -2.74
N LEU A 59 4.36 6.17 -1.49
CA LEU A 59 5.23 5.05 -1.13
C LEU A 59 4.38 3.78 -1.12
N VAL A 60 4.83 2.75 -1.83
CA VAL A 60 4.10 1.48 -1.97
C VAL A 60 4.98 0.34 -1.49
N PHE A 61 4.47 -0.42 -0.53
CA PHE A 61 5.15 -1.58 0.05
C PHE A 61 4.33 -2.82 -0.20
N ARG A 62 4.99 -3.90 -0.66
CA ARG A 62 4.33 -5.17 -1.00
C ARG A 62 5.23 -6.32 -0.64
N GLN A 63 4.67 -7.34 -0.02
CA GLN A 63 5.43 -8.48 0.46
C GLN A 63 4.66 -9.78 0.28
N GLU A 64 5.38 -10.83 -0.11
CA GLU A 64 4.86 -12.20 -0.09
C GLU A 64 4.81 -12.74 1.35
N GLY A 65 3.78 -13.54 1.63
CA GLY A 65 3.52 -14.14 2.93
C GLY A 65 2.50 -13.38 3.76
N ASN A 66 2.49 -13.72 5.04
CA ASN A 66 1.56 -13.20 6.03
C ASN A 66 1.81 -11.72 6.39
N ILE A 67 0.98 -11.13 7.25
CA ILE A 67 1.09 -9.70 7.59
C ILE A 67 2.40 -9.37 8.29
N GLU A 68 2.93 -10.27 9.11
CA GLU A 68 4.18 -10.03 9.83
C GLU A 68 5.40 -9.98 8.89
N SER A 69 5.38 -10.71 7.77
CA SER A 69 6.37 -10.54 6.69
C SER A 69 6.35 -9.12 6.13
N LEU A 70 5.15 -8.58 5.83
CA LEU A 70 5.00 -7.21 5.33
C LEU A 70 5.48 -6.18 6.36
N VAL A 71 5.05 -6.30 7.61
CA VAL A 71 5.45 -5.38 8.69
C VAL A 71 6.97 -5.31 8.79
N LYS A 72 7.65 -6.46 8.76
CA LYS A 72 9.11 -6.54 8.79
C LYS A 72 9.75 -5.85 7.58
N SER A 73 9.28 -6.11 6.36
CA SER A 73 9.86 -5.48 5.16
C SER A 73 9.64 -3.97 5.16
N VAL A 74 8.46 -3.48 5.53
CA VAL A 74 8.17 -2.04 5.60
C VAL A 74 9.13 -1.35 6.55
N TYR A 75 9.33 -1.86 7.77
CA TYR A 75 10.26 -1.22 8.71
C TYR A 75 11.71 -1.25 8.24
N GLN A 76 12.12 -2.28 7.50
CA GLN A 76 13.45 -2.34 6.88
C GLN A 76 13.60 -1.30 5.77
N GLU A 77 12.62 -1.20 4.87
CA GLU A 77 12.63 -0.27 3.73
C GLU A 77 12.54 1.19 4.20
N VAL A 78 11.65 1.49 5.15
CA VAL A 78 11.53 2.82 5.78
C VAL A 78 12.84 3.24 6.44
N GLY A 79 13.51 2.32 7.15
CA GLY A 79 14.81 2.59 7.77
C GLY A 79 15.92 2.82 6.74
N ALA A 80 15.90 2.09 5.62
CA ALA A 80 16.87 2.28 4.53
C ALA A 80 16.65 3.59 3.76
N MET A 81 15.41 4.09 3.70
CA MET A 81 15.04 5.36 3.06
C MET A 81 15.21 6.59 3.95
N ASP A 82 15.60 6.40 5.23
CA ASP A 82 15.65 7.46 6.25
C ASP A 82 14.34 8.25 6.35
N LEU A 83 13.21 7.54 6.25
CA LEU A 83 11.89 8.16 6.23
C LEU A 83 11.50 8.61 7.65
N ASN A 84 11.17 9.90 7.82
CA ASN A 84 10.80 10.45 9.11
C ASN A 84 9.48 9.87 9.63
N MET A 85 9.54 9.00 10.65
CA MET A 85 8.37 8.35 11.24
C MET A 85 7.56 9.25 12.18
N GLU A 86 8.16 10.35 12.64
CA GLU A 86 7.55 11.33 13.55
C GLU A 86 6.90 12.50 12.78
N GLU A 87 7.05 12.55 11.45
CA GLU A 87 6.35 13.53 10.62
C GLU A 87 4.84 13.42 10.84
N SER A 88 4.22 14.56 11.16
CA SER A 88 2.78 14.66 11.33
C SER A 88 2.13 15.15 10.04
N LEU A 89 1.12 14.42 9.61
CA LEU A 89 0.33 14.71 8.42
C LEU A 89 -1.09 15.07 8.86
N SER A 90 -1.55 16.28 8.52
CA SER A 90 -2.90 16.76 8.84
C SER A 90 -3.97 16.15 7.93
N VAL A 91 -3.57 15.83 6.69
CA VAL A 91 -4.38 15.16 5.66
C VAL A 91 -3.52 14.07 5.05
N HIS A 92 -4.03 12.84 5.03
CA HIS A 92 -3.35 11.70 4.43
C HIS A 92 -4.35 10.59 4.07
N ALA A 93 -4.07 9.84 3.01
CA ALA A 93 -4.84 8.67 2.62
C ALA A 93 -3.95 7.42 2.45
N GLY A 94 -4.16 6.42 3.30
CA GLY A 94 -3.48 5.14 3.24
C GLY A 94 -4.42 4.03 2.79
N ILE A 95 -3.94 3.13 1.94
CA ILE A 95 -4.69 1.94 1.49
C ILE A 95 -3.89 0.68 1.77
N ALA A 96 -4.57 -0.41 2.05
CA ALA A 96 -3.98 -1.67 2.47
C ALA A 96 -4.77 -2.87 1.93
N HIS A 97 -4.08 -3.96 1.60
CA HIS A 97 -4.69 -5.17 1.06
C HIS A 97 -4.06 -6.46 1.57
N THR A 98 -4.89 -7.45 1.85
CA THR A 98 -4.51 -8.86 1.97
C THR A 98 -5.00 -9.66 0.77
N ARG A 99 -4.11 -10.43 0.15
CA ARG A 99 -4.40 -11.18 -1.06
C ARG A 99 -4.43 -12.68 -0.80
N TRP A 100 -5.48 -13.31 -1.31
CA TRP A 100 -5.56 -14.74 -1.60
C TRP A 100 -5.35 -14.90 -3.11
N ALA A 101 -4.26 -15.54 -3.52
CA ALA A 101 -3.88 -15.64 -4.92
C ALA A 101 -4.83 -16.59 -5.68
N THR A 102 -5.55 -16.06 -6.68
CA THR A 102 -6.38 -16.86 -7.60
C THR A 102 -5.82 -16.89 -9.02
N HIS A 103 -5.08 -15.85 -9.42
CA HIS A 103 -4.42 -15.72 -10.72
C HIS A 103 -3.01 -15.19 -10.50
N GLY A 104 -2.00 -15.90 -11.01
CA GLY A 104 -0.59 -15.55 -10.80
C GLY A 104 -0.10 -15.92 -9.40
N GLU A 105 1.19 -16.25 -9.31
CA GLU A 105 1.83 -16.64 -8.05
C GLU A 105 1.79 -15.51 -6.99
N PRO A 106 1.84 -15.86 -5.70
CA PRO A 106 2.19 -14.91 -4.65
C PRO A 106 3.55 -14.27 -4.97
N ALA A 107 3.58 -12.94 -5.07
CA ALA A 107 4.80 -12.17 -5.32
C ALA A 107 4.51 -10.69 -5.07
N PRO A 108 5.51 -9.87 -4.67
CA PRO A 108 5.32 -8.42 -4.51
C PRO A 108 4.69 -7.75 -5.74
N ARG A 109 5.14 -8.10 -6.95
CA ARG A 109 4.60 -7.57 -8.21
C ARG A 109 3.10 -7.87 -8.44
N ASN A 110 2.61 -8.99 -7.92
CA ASN A 110 1.22 -9.43 -8.07
C ASN A 110 0.35 -9.01 -6.86
N SER A 111 0.97 -8.44 -5.82
CA SER A 111 0.28 -7.98 -4.61
C SER A 111 -0.36 -6.61 -4.87
N HIS A 112 -1.41 -6.28 -4.13
CA HIS A 112 -1.98 -4.93 -4.15
C HIS A 112 -1.30 -4.07 -3.07
N PRO A 113 -1.33 -2.72 -3.18
CA PRO A 113 -1.96 -1.90 -4.22
C PRO A 113 -1.25 -1.99 -5.59
N GLN A 114 -2.02 -2.09 -6.69
CA GLN A 114 -1.51 -2.06 -8.06
C GLN A 114 -1.42 -0.61 -8.56
N GLY A 115 -0.33 -0.24 -9.23
CA GLY A 115 -0.11 1.10 -9.75
C GLY A 115 -0.34 1.24 -11.25
N SER A 116 -0.73 2.42 -11.70
CA SER A 116 -0.95 2.74 -13.13
C SER A 116 0.33 2.80 -13.97
N GLY A 117 1.50 2.92 -13.33
CA GLY A 117 2.79 3.05 -14.01
C GLY A 117 3.92 3.38 -13.03
N PRO A 118 5.12 3.74 -13.53
CA PRO A 118 6.29 4.02 -12.69
C PRO A 118 6.09 5.12 -11.64
N GLY A 119 5.23 6.11 -11.93
CA GLY A 119 4.90 7.20 -11.01
C GLY A 119 3.78 6.88 -10.01
N ASN A 120 3.09 5.74 -10.11
CA ASN A 120 1.95 5.44 -9.25
C ASN A 120 0.90 6.58 -9.20
N ASP A 121 0.65 7.26 -10.32
CA ASP A 121 -0.35 8.36 -10.40
C ASP A 121 -1.73 7.91 -9.91
N PHE A 122 -2.05 6.63 -10.13
CA PHE A 122 -3.19 5.95 -9.54
C PHE A 122 -2.76 4.63 -8.89
N LEU A 123 -3.31 4.36 -7.71
CA LEU A 123 -3.18 3.10 -7.00
C LEU A 123 -4.56 2.47 -6.76
N VAL A 124 -4.64 1.15 -6.87
CA VAL A 124 -5.89 0.41 -6.64
C VAL A 124 -5.70 -0.90 -5.87
N VAL A 125 -6.58 -1.12 -4.90
CA VAL A 125 -6.79 -2.41 -4.23
C VAL A 125 -8.10 -3.01 -4.71
N HIS A 126 -8.16 -4.33 -4.89
CA HIS A 126 -9.33 -4.97 -5.49
C HIS A 126 -9.61 -6.34 -4.87
N ASN A 127 -10.88 -6.56 -4.54
CA ASN A 127 -11.43 -7.84 -4.11
C ASN A 127 -12.48 -8.28 -5.11
N GLY A 128 -12.17 -9.31 -5.90
CA GLY A 128 -13.06 -9.80 -6.95
C GLY A 128 -12.26 -10.37 -8.11
N ILE A 129 -12.93 -10.54 -9.25
CA ILE A 129 -12.32 -11.00 -10.49
C ILE A 129 -12.79 -10.08 -11.61
N ILE A 130 -11.84 -9.50 -12.36
CA ILE A 130 -12.13 -8.81 -13.62
C ILE A 130 -12.20 -9.86 -14.73
N THR A 131 -13.42 -10.31 -15.04
CA THR A 131 -13.67 -11.47 -15.91
C THR A 131 -13.21 -11.28 -17.36
N ASN A 132 -13.08 -10.03 -17.80
CA ASN A 132 -12.65 -9.65 -19.15
C ASN A 132 -11.27 -8.95 -19.18
N HIS A 133 -10.42 -9.14 -18.16
CA HIS A 133 -9.10 -8.48 -18.09
C HIS A 133 -8.25 -8.72 -19.36
N LYS A 134 -8.32 -9.93 -19.95
CA LYS A 134 -7.58 -10.26 -21.19
C LYS A 134 -7.95 -9.37 -22.39
N VAL A 135 -9.18 -8.86 -22.45
CA VAL A 135 -9.59 -7.93 -23.52
C VAL A 135 -9.08 -6.53 -23.23
N GLN A 136 -9.01 -6.14 -21.96
CA GLN A 136 -8.54 -4.83 -21.50
C GLN A 136 -7.01 -4.70 -21.54
N THR A 137 -6.27 -5.80 -21.39
CA THR A 137 -4.80 -5.84 -21.44
C THR A 137 -4.24 -6.08 -22.83
N ARG A 138 -5.09 -6.26 -23.85
CA ARG A 138 -4.67 -6.23 -25.26
C ARG A 138 -4.26 -4.80 -25.60
N SER A 139 -2.99 -4.52 -25.38
CA SER A 139 -2.32 -3.39 -26.00
C SER A 139 -2.22 -3.66 -27.51
N ASN A 140 -2.50 -2.66 -28.34
CA ASN A 140 -2.13 -2.70 -29.76
C ASN A 140 -0.63 -2.90 -29.92
#